data_AF-A0A3B9I5H1-F1
#
_entry.id   AF-A0A3B9I5H1-F1
#
_cell.length_a   1.000
_cell.length_b   1.000
_cell.length_c   1.000
_cell.angle_alpha   90.00
_cell.angle_beta   90.00
_cell.angle_gamma   90.00
#
_symmetry.space_group_name_H-M   'P 1'
#
loop_
_entity.id
_entity.type
_entity.pdbx_description
1 polymer ?
#
loop_
_entity_poly.entity_id
_entity_poly.type
_entity_poly.pdbx_seq_one_letter_code
_entity_poly.pdbx_strand_id
1 'polypeptide(L)'
;MKYKKVEKIYNSFKKEEFIEYFSKIGYENSKDLYVGDGWQVTVGDEGIRQFKGFSLPSVKLTIMVREDISDQFMRELMVSFLKGGG
;
A
#
# COMPACT_ATOMS: atom_id res chain seq x y z
N MET A 1 -14.18 6.02 -17.79
CA MET A 1 -13.53 6.31 -16.49
C MET A 1 -12.05 6.01 -16.63
N LYS A 2 -11.17 6.92 -16.20
CA LYS A 2 -9.72 6.73 -16.30
C LYS A 2 -9.15 6.27 -14.95
N TYR A 3 -8.28 5.28 -15.01
CA TYR A 3 -7.59 4.72 -13.86
C TYR A 3 -6.10 4.96 -14.02
N LYS A 4 -5.44 5.23 -12.90
CA LYS A 4 -3.99 5.38 -12.82
C LYS A 4 -3.42 4.21 -12.04
N LYS A 5 -2.40 3.58 -12.61
CA LYS A 5 -1.56 2.60 -11.90
C LYS A 5 -0.40 3.33 -11.24
N VAL A 6 -0.20 3.09 -9.95
CA VAL A 6 0.89 3.64 -9.14
C VAL A 6 1.57 2.47 -8.43
N GLU A 7 2.88 2.37 -8.58
CA GLU A 7 3.69 1.37 -7.88
C GLU A 7 4.53 2.11 -6.83
N LYS A 8 4.40 1.71 -5.56
CA LYS A 8 5.18 2.28 -4.46
C LYS A 8 5.82 1.18 -3.63
N ILE A 9 7.04 1.45 -3.18
CA ILE A 9 7.76 0.56 -2.26
C ILE A 9 7.84 1.28 -0.92
N TYR A 10 7.33 0.62 0.11
CA TYR A 10 7.42 1.06 1.49
C TYR A 10 8.48 0.23 2.21
N ASN A 11 9.45 0.91 2.83
CA ASN A 11 10.49 0.27 3.64
C ASN A 11 10.12 0.48 5.13
N SER A 12 10.59 -0.41 5.99
CA SER A 12 10.31 -0.42 7.44
C SER A 12 8.90 -0.81 7.86
N PHE A 13 8.04 -1.21 6.91
CA PHE A 13 6.67 -1.66 7.20
C PHE A 13 6.51 -3.13 6.82
N LYS A 14 5.77 -3.86 7.65
CA LYS A 14 5.45 -5.26 7.39
C LYS A 14 4.29 -5.41 6.44
N LYS A 15 4.23 -6.53 5.71
CA LYS A 15 3.09 -6.84 4.82
C LYS A 15 1.75 -6.84 5.57
N GLU A 16 1.76 -7.37 6.80
CA GLU A 16 0.59 -7.47 7.68
C GLU A 16 -0.06 -6.11 7.96
N GLU A 17 0.73 -5.04 8.15
CA GLU A 17 0.20 -3.70 8.41
C GLU A 17 -0.59 -3.15 7.21
N PHE A 18 -0.13 -3.45 5.99
CA PHE A 18 -0.87 -3.09 4.78
C PHE A 18 -2.15 -3.90 4.65
N ILE A 19 -2.09 -5.21 4.91
CA ILE A 19 -3.26 -6.10 4.89
C ILE A 19 -4.33 -5.58 5.87
N GLU A 20 -3.95 -5.28 7.11
CA GLU A 20 -4.87 -4.75 8.11
C GLU A 20 -5.46 -3.40 7.71
N TYR A 21 -4.64 -2.49 7.18
CA TYR A 21 -5.10 -1.18 6.73
C TYR A 21 -6.12 -1.30 5.60
N PHE A 22 -5.79 -2.03 4.52
CA PHE A 22 -6.68 -2.16 3.36
C PHE A 22 -7.94 -2.99 3.66
N SER A 23 -7.87 -3.94 4.60
CA SER A 23 -9.04 -4.66 5.09
C SER A 23 -9.99 -3.78 5.92
N LYS A 24 -9.50 -2.67 6.50
CA LYS A 24 -10.35 -1.71 7.24
C LYS A 24 -11.05 -0.72 6.32
N ILE A 25 -10.40 -0.28 5.25
CA ILE A 25 -10.92 0.74 4.34
C ILE A 25 -11.61 0.18 3.08
N GLY A 26 -11.50 -1.13 2.85
CA GLY A 26 -12.08 -1.83 1.72
C GLY A 26 -12.38 -3.28 2.06
N TYR A 27 -12.41 -4.16 1.05
CA TYR A 27 -12.59 -5.59 1.23
C TYR A 27 -11.55 -6.38 0.44
N GLU A 28 -11.22 -7.58 0.91
CA GLU A 28 -10.35 -8.50 0.20
C GLU A 28 -11.11 -9.14 -0.95
N ASN A 29 -10.62 -8.95 -2.18
CA ASN A 29 -11.19 -9.55 -3.39
C ASN A 29 -10.47 -10.84 -3.79
N SER A 30 -9.17 -10.95 -3.47
CA SER A 30 -8.35 -12.15 -3.67
C SER A 30 -7.15 -12.08 -2.73
N LYS A 31 -6.38 -13.16 -2.63
CA LYS A 31 -5.16 -13.19 -1.80
C LYS A 31 -4.27 -11.98 -2.10
N ASP A 32 -4.04 -11.15 -1.07
CA ASP A 32 -3.26 -9.92 -1.13
C ASP A 32 -3.80 -8.83 -2.08
N LEU A 33 -5.07 -8.92 -2.49
CA LEU A 33 -5.75 -7.98 -3.37
C LEU A 33 -6.96 -7.37 -2.66
N TYR A 34 -6.89 -6.08 -2.41
CA TYR A 34 -7.94 -5.32 -1.75
C TYR A 34 -8.60 -4.36 -2.72
N VAL A 35 -9.90 -4.20 -2.60
CA VAL A 35 -10.72 -3.33 -3.45
C VAL A 35 -11.58 -2.44 -2.56
N GLY A 36 -11.73 -1.19 -2.96
CA GLY A 36 -12.67 -0.26 -2.37
C GLY A 36 -13.29 0.64 -3.42
N ASP A 37 -14.02 1.66 -3.00
CA ASP A 37 -14.72 2.54 -3.93
C ASP A 37 -13.72 3.33 -4.79
N GLY A 38 -13.58 2.91 -6.05
CA GLY A 38 -12.71 3.57 -7.01
C GLY A 38 -11.23 3.25 -6.90
N TRP A 39 -10.83 2.27 -6.09
CA TRP A 39 -9.43 1.85 -5.98
C TRP A 39 -9.30 0.34 -5.78
N GLN A 40 -8.12 -0.16 -6.14
CA GLN A 40 -7.69 -1.54 -5.97
C GLN A 40 -6.21 -1.52 -5.60
N VAL A 41 -5.81 -2.25 -4.56
CA VAL A 41 -4.42 -2.38 -4.15
C VAL A 41 -4.02 -3.84 -4.09
N THR A 42 -2.92 -4.18 -4.75
CA THR A 42 -2.23 -5.45 -4.58
C THR A 42 -1.04 -5.23 -3.65
N VAL A 43 -1.04 -5.96 -2.53
CA VAL A 43 0.07 -5.99 -1.57
C VAL A 43 1.05 -7.08 -2.02
N GLY A 44 2.20 -6.68 -2.53
CA GLY A 44 3.25 -7.61 -2.91
C GLY A 44 3.85 -8.34 -1.71
N ASP A 45 4.71 -9.30 -1.98
CA ASP A 45 5.42 -10.02 -0.93
C ASP A 45 6.36 -9.12 -0.13
N GLU A 46 6.56 -9.51 1.13
CA GLU A 46 7.55 -8.88 2.00
C GLU A 46 8.95 -9.27 1.54
N GLY A 47 9.72 -8.27 1.15
CA GLY A 47 11.16 -8.39 0.91
C GLY A 47 11.96 -7.86 2.08
N ILE A 48 13.25 -8.15 2.08
CA ILE A 48 14.21 -7.58 3.03
C ILE A 48 15.16 -6.67 2.24
N ARG A 49 15.23 -5.40 2.62
CA ARG A 49 16.22 -4.47 2.08
C ARG A 49 17.40 -4.37 3.04
N GLN A 50 18.57 -4.74 2.55
CA GLN A 50 19.82 -4.57 3.29
C GLN A 50 20.35 -3.15 3.07
N PHE A 51 20.49 -2.43 4.17
CA PHE A 51 21.31 -1.23 4.25
C PHE A 51 22.62 -1.57 4.96
N LYS A 52 23.67 -0.76 4.78
CA LYS A 52 24.98 -1.00 5.41
C LYS A 52 24.84 -1.04 6.95
N GLY A 53 24.70 -2.23 7.51
CA GLY A 53 24.63 -2.49 8.94
C GLY A 53 23.24 -2.86 9.50
N PHE A 54 22.17 -2.82 8.72
CA PHE A 54 20.82 -3.20 9.19
C PHE A 54 19.90 -3.63 8.04
N SER A 55 18.93 -4.49 8.36
CA SER A 55 17.92 -4.99 7.42
C SER A 55 16.54 -4.46 7.79
N LEU A 56 15.81 -3.94 6.80
CA LEU A 56 14.43 -3.49 6.97
C LEU A 56 13.48 -4.31 6.09
N PRO A 57 12.28 -4.62 6.58
CA PRO A 57 11.23 -5.16 5.73
C PRO A 57 10.86 -4.13 4.65
N SER A 58 10.46 -4.61 3.49
CA SER A 58 10.09 -3.79 2.34
C SER A 58 8.93 -4.43 1.62
N VAL A 59 7.86 -3.69 1.39
CA VAL A 59 6.65 -4.18 0.71
C VAL A 59 6.37 -3.32 -0.51
N LYS A 60 6.10 -3.97 -1.64
CA LYS A 60 5.69 -3.30 -2.87
C LYS A 60 4.17 -3.26 -2.97
N LEU A 61 3.59 -2.08 -3.03
CA LEU A 61 2.18 -1.88 -3.32
C LEU A 61 1.97 -1.54 -4.80
N THR A 62 1.03 -2.23 -5.42
CA THR A 62 0.51 -1.88 -6.75
C THR A 62 -0.90 -1.35 -6.60
N ILE A 63 -1.07 -0.04 -6.82
CA ILE A 63 -2.32 0.68 -6.59
C ILE A 63 -2.90 1.01 -7.95
N MET A 64 -4.13 0.59 -8.22
CA MET A 64 -4.97 1.09 -9.31
C MET A 64 -6.05 1.96 -8.70
N VAL A 65 -6.07 3.24 -9.03
CA VAL A 65 -7.03 4.20 -8.44
C VAL A 65 -7.60 5.07 -9.55
N ARG A 66 -8.88 5.44 -9.43
CA ARG A 66 -9.48 6.40 -10.36
C ARG A 66 -8.80 7.75 -10.23
N GLU A 67 -8.62 8.44 -11.36
CA GLU A 67 -7.91 9.73 -11.36
C GLU A 67 -8.58 10.79 -10.47
N ASP A 68 -9.91 10.78 -10.36
CA ASP A 68 -10.66 11.77 -9.58
C ASP A 68 -10.43 11.68 -8.07
N ILE A 69 -10.10 10.48 -7.56
CA ILE A 69 -9.83 10.25 -6.12
C ILE A 69 -8.35 9.97 -5.83
N SER A 70 -7.50 9.88 -6.86
CA SER A 70 -6.10 9.45 -6.73
C SER A 70 -5.32 10.33 -5.75
N ASP A 71 -5.40 11.66 -5.87
CA ASP A 71 -4.63 12.56 -5.00
C ASP A 71 -5.05 12.44 -3.53
N GLN A 72 -6.35 12.32 -3.27
CA GLN A 72 -6.86 12.13 -1.92
C GLN A 72 -6.43 10.77 -1.35
N PHE A 73 -6.65 9.69 -2.09
CA PHE A 73 -6.27 8.34 -1.67
C PHE A 73 -4.78 8.23 -1.35
N MET A 74 -3.92 8.79 -2.21
CA MET A 74 -2.48 8.75 -2.01
C MET A 74 -2.04 9.60 -0.80
N ARG A 75 -2.74 10.69 -0.49
CA ARG A 75 -2.49 11.50 0.72
C ARG A 75 -2.91 10.74 1.98
N GLU A 76 -4.08 10.11 2.00
CA GLU A 76 -4.56 9.34 3.15
C GLU A 76 -3.67 8.13 3.44
N LEU A 77 -3.26 7.41 2.38
CA LEU A 77 -2.29 6.33 2.48
C LEU A 77 -0.96 6.84 3.06
N MET A 78 -0.46 7.96 2.54
CA MET A 78 0.78 8.55 3.05
C MET A 78 0.64 8.97 4.52
N VAL A 79 -0.45 9.59 4.93
CA VAL A 79 -0.67 10.00 6.34
C VAL A 79 -0.71 8.77 7.27
N SER A 80 -1.36 7.69 6.83
CA SER A 80 -1.48 6.46 7.62
C SER A 80 -0.13 5.78 7.82
N PHE A 81 0.71 5.73 6.78
CA PHE A 81 2.01 5.07 6.84
C PHE A 81 3.20 6.01 7.17
N LEU A 82 3.03 7.34 7.16
CA LEU A 82 4.05 8.25 7.72
C LEU A 82 3.92 8.41 9.23
N LYS A 83 2.71 8.32 9.79
CA LYS A 83 2.50 8.40 11.25
C LYS A 83 3.04 7.18 12.01
N GLY A 84 3.18 6.03 11.34
CA GLY A 84 3.77 4.82 11.91
C GLY A 84 5.31 4.78 11.87
N GLY A 85 5.96 5.74 11.21
CA GLY A 85 7.42 5.87 11.17
C GLY A 85 7.94 6.64 12.40
N GLY A 86 7.75 6.09 13.58
CA GLY A 86 8.38 6.53 14.83
C GLY A 86 9.70 5.81 15.06
#